data_AF-A0A3Q0R9C1-F1
#
_entry.id   AF-A0A3Q0R9C1-F1
#
_cell.length_a   1.000
_cell.length_b   1.000
_cell.length_c   1.000
_cell.angle_alpha   90.00
_cell.angle_beta   90.00
_cell.angle_gamma   90.00
#
_symmetry.space_group_name_H-M   'P 1'
#
loop_
_entity.id
_entity.type
_entity.pdbx_description
1 polymer ?
#
loop_
_entity_poly.entity_id
_entity_poly.type
_entity_poly.pdbx_seq_one_letter_code
_entity_poly.pdbx_strand_id
1 'polypeptide(L)'
;MLEHVEMHGLYTEGIYRKSGSFLLSVTDQNYDIELMIHYFIFCLVKQWLRELPDPLMTFTHYSDFLHAVEKQEQLHAIYKVLEELPIANYNTLERLVFHLVR
;
A
#
# COMPACT_ATOMS: atom_id res chain seq x y z
N MET A 1 -5.74 0.65 10.92
CA MET A 1 -5.15 1.66 10.00
C MET A 1 -5.84 1.64 8.65
N LEU A 2 -5.85 0.52 7.90
CA LEU A 2 -6.54 0.45 6.59
C LEU A 2 -8.05 0.75 6.67
N GLU A 3 -8.75 0.26 7.69
CA GLU A 3 -10.18 0.60 7.92
C GLU A 3 -10.41 2.10 8.09
N HIS A 4 -9.50 2.80 8.76
CA HIS A 4 -9.59 4.25 8.90
C HIS A 4 -9.44 4.93 7.54
N VAL A 5 -8.54 4.44 6.69
CA VAL A 5 -8.42 4.93 5.30
C VAL A 5 -9.66 4.63 4.48
N GLU A 6 -10.28 3.47 4.68
CA GLU A 6 -11.52 3.10 3.97
C GLU A 6 -12.70 3.98 4.39
N MET A 7 -12.79 4.36 5.66
CA MET A 7 -13.88 5.19 6.17
C MET A 7 -13.71 6.68 5.82
N HIS A 8 -12.48 7.21 5.84
CA HIS A 8 -12.24 8.65 5.76
C HIS A 8 -11.48 9.07 4.49
N GLY A 9 -10.85 8.12 3.81
CA GLY A 9 -9.99 8.38 2.65
C GLY A 9 -10.75 8.56 1.34
N LEU A 10 -11.92 7.95 1.14
CA LEU A 10 -12.65 7.94 -0.14
C LEU A 10 -12.87 9.32 -0.78
N TYR A 11 -13.01 10.36 0.04
CA TYR A 11 -13.21 11.75 -0.42
C TYR A 11 -11.93 12.60 -0.39
N THR A 12 -10.80 12.02 0.02
CA THR A 12 -9.51 12.70 0.15
C THR A 12 -8.74 12.61 -1.17
N GLU A 13 -8.49 13.75 -1.81
CA GLU A 13 -7.83 13.78 -3.12
C GLU A 13 -6.36 13.35 -3.06
N GLY A 14 -6.00 12.29 -3.79
CA GLY A 14 -4.60 11.85 -3.92
C GLY A 14 -4.11 11.03 -2.72
N ILE A 15 -4.99 10.22 -2.12
CA ILE A 15 -4.65 9.15 -1.16
C ILE A 15 -3.43 8.38 -1.67
N TYR A 16 -2.47 8.12 -0.79
CA TYR A 16 -1.19 7.46 -1.08
C TYR A 16 -0.24 8.19 -2.05
N ARG A 17 -0.70 9.13 -2.88
CA ARG A 17 0.11 9.92 -3.83
C ARG A 17 0.72 11.17 -3.19
N LYS A 18 -0.08 11.99 -2.50
CA LYS A 18 0.41 13.20 -1.82
C LYS A 18 1.16 12.80 -0.53
N SER A 19 2.32 13.43 -0.29
CA SER A 19 3.13 13.20 0.91
C SER A 19 2.70 14.13 2.06
N GLY A 20 2.99 13.75 3.31
CA GLY A 20 2.76 14.63 4.46
C GLY A 20 3.47 15.99 4.32
N SER A 21 4.63 16.03 3.64
CA SER A 21 5.38 17.25 3.34
C SER A 21 4.63 18.20 2.40
N PHE A 22 3.87 17.66 1.44
CA PHE A 22 2.99 18.47 0.58
C PHE A 22 1.91 19.15 1.42
N LEU A 23 1.34 18.45 2.41
CA LEU A 23 0.34 19.08 3.28
C LEU A 23 0.92 20.25 4.06
N LEU A 24 2.10 20.08 4.67
CA LEU A 24 2.79 21.14 5.41
C LEU A 24 3.03 22.39 4.55
N SER A 25 3.26 22.22 3.24
CA SER A 25 3.44 23.34 2.31
C SER A 25 2.14 24.02 1.85
N VAL A 26 0.99 23.36 1.98
CA VAL A 26 -0.33 23.89 1.56
C VAL A 26 -1.09 24.52 2.74
N THR A 27 -0.73 24.19 3.97
CA THR A 27 -1.45 24.54 5.21
C THR A 27 -1.16 25.92 5.81
N ASP A 28 -0.52 26.85 5.08
CA ASP A 28 -0.20 28.19 5.59
C ASP A 28 -1.44 29.09 5.82
N GLN A 29 -2.66 28.64 5.49
CA GLN A 29 -3.87 29.50 5.52
C GLN A 29 -5.15 28.99 6.20
N ASN A 30 -5.26 27.77 6.74
CA ASN A 30 -6.31 27.36 7.70
C ASN A 30 -6.12 25.87 8.02
N TYR A 31 -5.96 25.52 9.30
CA TYR A 31 -5.64 24.16 9.73
C TYR A 31 -6.88 23.27 9.78
N ASP A 32 -7.05 22.40 8.79
CA ASP A 32 -7.90 21.22 8.92
C ASP A 32 -7.10 20.08 9.55
N ILE A 33 -7.16 20.01 10.89
CA ILE A 33 -6.45 19.02 11.69
C ILE A 33 -6.93 17.59 11.37
N GLU A 34 -8.21 17.43 11.05
CA GLU A 34 -8.80 16.13 10.73
C GLU A 34 -8.22 15.59 9.42
N LEU A 35 -8.16 16.45 8.40
CA LEU A 35 -7.50 16.12 7.14
C LEU A 35 -6.02 15.74 7.35
N MET A 36 -5.28 16.49 8.19
CA MET A 36 -3.89 16.16 8.51
C MET A 36 -3.72 14.76 9.12
N ILE A 37 -4.62 14.37 10.04
CA ILE A 37 -4.61 13.05 10.67
C ILE A 37 -4.81 11.95 9.62
N HIS A 38 -5.73 12.14 8.67
CA HIS A 38 -5.97 11.18 7.59
C HIS A 38 -4.70 10.96 6.75
N TYR A 39 -4.07 12.03 6.29
CA TYR A 39 -2.82 11.94 5.51
C TYR A 39 -1.67 11.31 6.30
N PHE A 40 -1.58 11.60 7.60
CA PHE A 40 -0.58 10.99 8.45
C PHE A 40 -0.77 9.47 8.51
N ILE A 41 -2.00 8.99 8.69
CA ILE A 41 -2.32 7.56 8.69
C ILE A 41 -1.97 6.90 7.35
N PHE A 42 -2.21 7.57 6.21
CA PHE A 42 -1.81 7.04 4.88
C PHE A 42 -0.29 6.93 4.76
N CYS A 43 0.44 7.91 5.31
CA CYS A 43 1.89 7.88 5.34
C CYS A 43 2.42 6.77 6.24
N LEU A 44 1.81 6.54 7.41
CA LEU A 44 2.18 5.46 8.32
C LEU A 44 2.02 4.08 7.67
N VAL A 45 0.94 3.84 6.93
CA VAL A 45 0.77 2.56 6.19
C VAL A 45 1.93 2.34 5.21
N LYS A 46 2.28 3.37 4.43
CA LYS A 46 3.42 3.31 3.48
C LYS A 46 4.77 3.16 4.19
N GLN A 47 4.92 3.75 5.36
CA GLN A 47 6.16 3.66 6.14
C GLN A 47 6.32 2.27 6.74
N TRP A 48 5.26 1.74 7.35
CA TRP A 48 5.26 0.39 7.92
C TRP A 48 5.65 -0.67 6.89
N LEU A 49 5.08 -0.60 5.67
CA LEU A 49 5.45 -1.52 4.58
C LEU A 49 6.93 -1.42 4.16
N ARG A 50 7.53 -0.23 4.25
CA ARG A 50 8.93 0.02 3.88
C ARG A 50 9.92 -0.35 4.98
N GLU A 51 9.48 -0.34 6.23
CA GLU A 51 10.31 -0.66 7.40
C GLU A 51 10.32 -2.15 7.75
N LEU A 52 9.55 -2.98 7.03
CA LEU A 52 9.63 -4.43 7.20
C LEU A 52 11.07 -4.92 6.97
N PRO A 53 11.57 -5.86 7.79
CA PRO A 53 12.91 -6.40 7.63
C PRO A 53 13.09 -7.16 6.30
N ASP A 54 12.00 -7.70 5.77
CA ASP A 54 11.88 -8.31 4.43
C ASP A 54 10.64 -7.69 3.75
N PRO A 55 10.69 -7.32 2.46
CA PRO A 55 9.55 -6.72 1.79
C PRO A 55 8.32 -7.60 1.88
N LEU A 56 7.13 -6.99 1.75
CA LEU A 56 5.88 -7.74 1.78
C LEU A 56 5.84 -8.87 0.74
N MET A 57 6.40 -8.64 -0.45
CA MET A 57 6.52 -9.66 -1.51
C MET A 57 7.78 -10.53 -1.40
N THR A 58 8.56 -10.36 -0.33
CA THR A 58 9.84 -11.02 0.01
C THR A 58 10.96 -10.78 -1.00
N PHE A 59 12.22 -10.80 -0.55
CA PHE A 59 13.35 -10.77 -1.49
C PHE A 59 13.46 -12.07 -2.31
N THR A 60 13.12 -13.21 -1.71
CA THR A 60 13.25 -14.53 -2.34
C THR A 60 12.43 -14.63 -3.63
N HIS A 61 11.18 -14.16 -3.62
CA HIS A 61 10.26 -14.28 -4.75
C HIS A 61 10.28 -13.05 -5.68
N TYR A 62 11.15 -12.06 -5.44
CA TYR A 62 11.16 -10.82 -6.22
C TYR A 62 11.38 -11.07 -7.72
N SER A 63 12.38 -11.87 -8.06
CA SER A 63 12.66 -12.24 -9.45
C SER A 63 11.54 -13.07 -10.07
N ASP A 64 10.89 -13.92 -9.28
CA ASP A 64 9.78 -14.76 -9.75
C ASP A 64 8.57 -13.91 -10.12
N PHE A 65 8.26 -12.88 -9.33
CA PHE A 65 7.23 -11.90 -9.68
C PHE A 65 7.56 -11.14 -10.97
N LEU A 66 8.82 -10.71 -11.17
CA LEU A 66 9.22 -10.04 -12.41
C LEU A 66 9.11 -10.96 -13.63
N HIS A 67 9.53 -12.22 -13.51
CA HIS A 67 9.39 -13.18 -14.59
C HIS A 67 7.93 -13.53 -14.87
N ALA A 68 7.07 -13.57 -13.84
CA ALA A 68 5.65 -13.85 -13.99
C ALA A 68 4.94 -12.78 -14.84
N VAL A 69 5.32 -11.50 -14.70
CA VAL A 69 4.71 -10.40 -15.49
C VAL A 69 5.10 -10.39 -16.96
N GLU A 70 6.15 -11.11 -17.35
CA GLU A 70 6.60 -11.22 -18.74
C GLU A 70 5.95 -12.39 -19.50
N LYS A 71 5.20 -13.28 -18.80
CA LYS A 71 4.56 -14.45 -19.41
C LYS A 71 3.29 -14.07 -20.15
N GLN A 72 2.99 -14.80 -21.23
CA GLN A 72 1.72 -14.68 -21.95
C GLN A 72 0.51 -15.03 -21.05
N GLU A 73 0.69 -15.94 -20.09
CA GLU A 73 -0.29 -16.31 -19.06
C GLU A 73 0.03 -15.64 -17.72
N GLN A 74 0.30 -14.34 -17.75
CA GLN A 74 0.76 -13.55 -16.59
C GLN A 74 -0.07 -13.78 -15.32
N LEU A 75 -1.40 -13.80 -15.41
CA LEU A 75 -2.28 -14.01 -14.25
C LEU A 75 -1.98 -15.34 -13.55
N HIS A 76 -1.93 -16.43 -14.32
CA HIS A 76 -1.69 -17.77 -13.77
C HIS A 76 -0.28 -17.86 -13.15
N ALA A 77 0.72 -17.27 -13.82
CA ALA A 77 2.08 -17.21 -13.29
C ALA A 77 2.16 -16.43 -11.96
N ILE A 78 1.47 -15.29 -11.85
CA ILE A 78 1.43 -14.50 -10.60
C ILE A 78 0.77 -15.30 -9.48
N TYR A 79 -0.36 -15.97 -9.74
CA TYR A 79 -1.02 -16.81 -8.71
C TYR A 79 -0.10 -17.89 -8.18
N LYS A 80 0.71 -18.53 -9.03
CA LYS A 80 1.67 -19.52 -8.60
C LYS A 80 2.71 -18.94 -7.63
N VAL A 81 3.25 -17.76 -7.92
CA VAL A 81 4.21 -17.10 -7.01
C VAL A 81 3.53 -16.67 -5.70
N LEU A 82 2.26 -16.25 -5.74
CA LEU A 82 1.49 -15.94 -4.54
C LEU A 82 1.29 -17.15 -3.62
N GLU A 83 1.09 -18.35 -4.18
CA GLU A 83 0.97 -19.60 -3.42
C GLU A 83 2.26 -19.99 -2.69
N GLU A 84 3.42 -19.51 -3.15
CA GLU A 84 4.74 -19.79 -2.57
C GLU A 84 5.10 -18.80 -1.44
N LEU A 85 4.36 -17.70 -1.29
CA LEU A 85 4.60 -16.72 -0.22
C LEU A 85 4.32 -17.31 1.17
N PRO A 86 5.07 -16.87 2.20
CA PRO A 86 4.70 -17.14 3.58
C PRO A 86 3.26 -16.66 3.87
N ILE A 87 2.50 -17.45 4.62
CA ILE A 87 1.07 -17.19 4.90
C ILE A 87 0.83 -15.76 5.43
N ALA A 88 1.71 -15.26 6.31
CA ALA A 88 1.60 -13.90 6.84
C ALA A 88 1.74 -12.82 5.75
N ASN A 89 2.67 -13.01 4.81
CA ASN A 89 2.90 -12.12 3.67
C ASN A 89 1.71 -12.17 2.71
N TYR A 90 1.24 -13.37 2.35
CA TYR A 90 0.08 -13.55 1.48
C TYR A 90 -1.17 -12.85 2.07
N ASN A 91 -1.52 -13.13 3.32
CA ASN A 91 -2.70 -12.55 3.97
C ASN A 91 -2.62 -11.01 4.04
N THR A 92 -1.42 -10.48 4.33
CA THR A 92 -1.20 -9.04 4.39
C THR A 92 -1.31 -8.39 3.01
N LEU A 93 -0.73 -9.03 1.98
CA LEU A 93 -0.79 -8.58 0.59
C LEU A 93 -2.22 -8.62 0.07
N GLU A 94 -2.96 -9.70 0.33
CA GLU A 94 -4.37 -9.82 -0.02
C GLU A 94 -5.18 -8.67 0.61
N ARG A 95 -5.06 -8.46 1.92
CA ARG A 95 -5.76 -7.37 2.62
C ARG A 95 -5.41 -5.98 2.08
N LEU A 96 -4.14 -5.77 1.68
CA LEU A 96 -3.67 -4.53 1.08
C LEU A 96 -4.22 -4.34 -0.34
N VAL A 97 -4.23 -5.38 -1.18
CA VAL A 97 -4.78 -5.30 -2.55
C VAL A 97 -6.28 -5.03 -2.50
N PHE A 98 -7.02 -5.73 -1.63
CA PHE A 98 -8.45 -5.44 -1.41
C PHE A 98 -8.71 -4.00 -0.96
N HIS A 99 -7.82 -3.45 -0.13
CA HIS A 99 -7.90 -2.05 0.28
C HIS A 99 -7.71 -1.09 -0.89
N LEU A 100 -6.73 -1.35 -1.76
CA LEU A 100 -6.35 -0.46 -2.86
C LEU A 100 -7.29 -0.51 -4.07
N VAL A 101 -8.06 -1.58 -4.22
CA VAL A 101 -9.03 -1.76 -5.32
C VAL A 101 -10.40 -1.16 -4.98
N ARG A 102 -10.68 -0.88 -3.71
CA ARG A 102 -11.89 -0.17 -3.29
C ARG A 102 -11.82 1.32 -3.64
#